data_AF-A0A1B0CRV6-F1
#
_entry.id   AF-A0A1B0CRV6-F1
#
_cell.length_a   1.000
_cell.length_b   1.000
_cell.length_c   1.000
_cell.angle_alpha   90.00
_cell.angle_beta   90.00
_cell.angle_gamma   90.00
#
_symmetry.space_group_name_H-M   'P 1'
#
loop_
_entity.id
_entity.type
_entity.pdbx_description
1 polymer ?
#
loop_
_entity_poly.entity_id
_entity_poly.type
_entity_poly.pdbx_seq_one_letter_code
_entity_poly.pdbx_strand_id
1 'polypeptide(L)'
;MFDAGAKFHVADNTPYVRYFLASIIQMQIFKGLCQMTIFDRVAPEEPLPMPLHRCDIYGSKRAGKILRKSLSLGASVHWTEVLKILTGSEKISAEPLLEYYKPLIDWLQHTIHKFDIPGIRAPGHGDRHRMFDAGAKFHVADNTPYVRYFLASIIQMQIFKGLCQMTIFDRVAPEEPLPMPLHRCDIYGSKRAGKILR
;
A
#
# COMPACT_ATOMS: atom_id res chain seq x y z
N MET A 1 -7.58 -12.84 30.84
CA MET A 1 -8.11 -13.24 29.51
C MET A 1 -7.17 -12.69 28.44
N PHE A 2 -7.04 -13.34 27.26
CA PHE A 2 -5.98 -13.06 26.28
C PHE A 2 -6.55 -12.61 24.91
N ASP A 3 -7.06 -11.37 24.83
CA ASP A 3 -7.67 -10.81 23.61
C ASP A 3 -6.68 -10.69 22.45
N ALA A 4 -5.39 -10.51 22.75
CA ALA A 4 -4.33 -10.50 21.74
C ALA A 4 -4.33 -11.77 20.87
N GLY A 5 -4.77 -12.92 21.42
CA GLY A 5 -4.90 -14.18 20.68
C GLY A 5 -5.88 -14.12 19.51
N ALA A 6 -6.82 -13.18 19.49
CA ALA A 6 -7.70 -12.96 18.34
C ALA A 6 -6.99 -12.27 17.14
N LYS A 7 -5.72 -11.91 17.26
CA LYS A 7 -4.94 -11.42 16.13
C LYS A 7 -4.14 -12.58 15.54
N PHE A 8 -4.35 -12.87 14.25
CA PHE A 8 -3.64 -13.92 13.50
C PHE A 8 -2.14 -13.96 13.83
N HIS A 9 -1.44 -12.83 13.74
CA HIS A 9 0.00 -12.76 13.99
C HIS A 9 0.44 -13.14 15.40
N VAL A 10 -0.44 -13.01 16.40
CA VAL A 10 -0.17 -13.43 17.78
C VAL A 10 -0.36 -14.93 17.90
N ALA A 11 -1.45 -15.49 17.34
CA ALA A 11 -1.71 -16.93 17.36
C ALA A 11 -0.70 -17.73 16.51
N ASP A 12 -0.29 -17.16 15.37
CA ASP A 12 0.64 -17.74 14.39
C ASP A 12 2.12 -17.48 14.75
N ASN A 13 2.39 -16.79 15.87
CA ASN A 13 3.73 -16.37 16.28
C ASN A 13 4.51 -15.66 15.16
N THR A 14 3.83 -14.83 14.35
CA THR A 14 4.43 -14.06 13.26
C THR A 14 4.80 -12.66 13.76
N PRO A 15 6.11 -12.28 13.79
CA PRO A 15 6.55 -10.97 14.27
C PRO A 15 5.84 -9.77 13.59
N TYR A 16 5.17 -8.92 14.37
CA TYR A 16 4.38 -7.79 13.84
C TYR A 16 5.20 -6.54 13.53
N VAL A 17 6.38 -6.37 14.17
CA VAL A 17 7.25 -5.19 14.01
C VAL A 17 7.65 -4.94 12.55
N ARG A 18 7.65 -5.99 11.71
CA ARG A 18 7.92 -5.89 10.27
C ARG A 18 7.00 -4.90 9.55
N TYR A 19 5.72 -4.80 9.95
CA TYR A 19 4.75 -3.89 9.32
C TYR A 19 4.99 -2.43 9.70
N PHE A 20 5.35 -2.20 10.97
CA PHE A 20 5.72 -0.87 11.45
C PHE A 20 6.95 -0.35 10.72
N LEU A 21 8.03 -1.15 10.68
CA LEU A 21 9.26 -0.78 9.99
C LEU A 21 9.04 -0.64 8.48
N ALA A 22 8.28 -1.54 7.85
CA ALA A 22 7.97 -1.47 6.43
C ALA A 22 7.29 -0.14 6.07
N SER A 23 6.37 0.37 6.90
CA SER A 23 5.67 1.63 6.61
C SER A 23 6.61 2.84 6.60
N ILE A 24 7.59 2.86 7.51
CA ILE A 24 8.61 3.92 7.60
C ILE A 24 9.59 3.80 6.43
N ILE A 25 10.17 2.60 6.25
CA ILE A 25 11.17 2.33 5.22
C ILE A 25 10.58 2.49 3.81
N GLN A 26 9.31 2.11 3.60
CA GLN A 26 8.62 2.30 2.31
C GLN A 26 8.63 3.76 1.89
N MET A 27 8.29 4.69 2.79
CA MET A 27 8.30 6.12 2.48
C MET A 27 9.72 6.66 2.30
N GLN A 28 10.68 6.15 3.07
CA GLN A 28 12.09 6.51 2.94
C GLN A 28 12.68 6.08 1.58
N ILE A 29 12.38 4.85 1.14
CA ILE A 29 12.73 4.34 -0.18
C ILE A 29 12.04 5.15 -1.27
N PHE A 30 10.75 5.44 -1.10
CA PHE A 30 10.00 6.23 -2.07
C PHE A 30 10.63 7.61 -2.29
N LYS A 31 10.92 8.36 -1.20
CA LYS A 31 11.63 9.65 -1.29
C LYS A 31 13.00 9.52 -1.94
N GLY A 32 13.79 8.53 -1.54
CA GLY A 32 15.12 8.28 -2.12
C GLY A 32 15.06 8.02 -3.62
N LEU A 33 14.11 7.21 -4.08
CA LEU A 33 13.88 6.95 -5.51
C LEU A 33 13.37 8.19 -6.24
N CYS A 34 12.45 8.96 -5.66
CA CYS A 34 11.98 10.23 -6.25
C CYS A 34 13.14 11.19 -6.50
N GLN A 35 13.98 11.39 -5.49
CA GLN A 35 15.21 12.18 -5.59
C GLN A 35 16.11 11.65 -6.71
N MET A 36 16.47 10.36 -6.66
CA MET A 36 17.40 9.75 -7.62
C MET A 36 16.89 9.71 -9.06
N THR A 37 15.58 9.78 -9.29
CA THR A 37 14.98 9.74 -10.64
C THR A 37 14.75 11.11 -11.23
N ILE A 38 14.64 12.15 -10.39
CA ILE A 38 14.47 13.54 -10.81
C ILE A 38 15.83 14.23 -11.04
N PHE A 39 16.93 13.72 -10.48
CA PHE A 39 18.26 14.35 -10.56
C PHE A 39 18.89 14.49 -11.97
N ASP A 40 18.28 14.00 -13.04
CA ASP A 40 18.67 14.44 -14.39
C ASP A 40 18.18 15.87 -14.70
N ARG A 41 17.43 16.51 -13.78
CA ARG A 41 16.85 17.86 -13.90
C ARG A 41 17.09 18.78 -12.69
N VAL A 42 17.63 18.28 -11.57
CA VAL A 42 17.74 18.97 -10.27
C VAL A 42 19.01 18.45 -9.55
N ALA A 43 19.72 19.28 -8.77
CA ALA A 43 20.93 18.83 -8.07
C ALA A 43 20.61 17.90 -6.86
N PRO A 44 21.51 16.99 -6.46
CA PRO A 44 21.32 16.03 -5.35
C PRO A 44 20.84 16.63 -4.01
N GLU A 45 21.18 17.90 -3.78
CA GLU A 45 20.92 18.61 -2.52
C GLU A 45 19.71 19.55 -2.60
N GLU A 46 19.08 19.67 -3.77
CA GLU A 46 17.91 20.52 -3.94
C GLU A 46 16.63 19.80 -3.50
N PRO A 47 15.68 20.53 -2.89
CA PRO A 47 14.38 19.98 -2.55
C PRO A 47 13.66 19.51 -3.82
N LEU A 48 12.81 18.50 -3.66
CA LEU A 48 11.98 18.03 -4.77
C LEU A 48 11.18 19.22 -5.35
N PRO A 49 11.06 19.34 -6.69
CA PRO A 49 10.33 20.45 -7.33
C PRO A 49 8.81 20.38 -7.10
N MET A 50 8.36 19.35 -6.38
CA MET A 50 6.98 19.07 -6.06
C MET A 50 6.89 18.40 -4.69
N PRO A 51 5.72 18.48 -4.02
CA PRO A 51 5.46 17.70 -2.81
C PRO A 51 5.67 16.20 -3.04
N LEU A 52 6.18 15.48 -2.03
CA LEU A 52 6.52 14.06 -2.15
C LEU A 52 5.33 13.20 -2.61
N HIS A 53 4.11 13.50 -2.17
CA HIS A 53 2.90 12.78 -2.60
C HIS A 53 2.53 12.94 -4.09
N ARG A 54 3.19 13.86 -4.82
CA ARG A 54 3.03 14.05 -6.27
C ARG A 54 4.12 13.38 -7.10
N CYS A 55 5.14 12.82 -6.45
CA CYS A 55 6.17 12.09 -7.17
C CYS A 55 5.59 10.85 -7.84
N ASP A 56 6.01 10.59 -9.08
CA ASP A 56 5.70 9.36 -9.79
C ASP A 56 7.01 8.78 -10.37
N ILE A 57 7.30 7.52 -10.00
CA ILE A 57 8.48 6.79 -10.48
C ILE A 57 8.16 5.88 -11.67
N TYR A 58 6.92 5.87 -12.15
CA TYR A 58 6.49 5.08 -13.29
C TYR A 58 7.31 5.39 -14.54
N GLY A 59 7.66 4.34 -15.30
CA GLY A 59 8.48 4.46 -16.51
C GLY A 59 9.97 4.77 -16.26
N SER A 60 10.39 4.99 -15.01
CA SER A 60 11.79 5.29 -14.69
C SER A 60 12.68 4.06 -14.76
N LYS A 61 13.42 3.91 -15.87
CA LYS A 61 14.46 2.88 -16.02
C LYS A 61 15.55 2.99 -14.94
N ARG A 62 15.83 4.22 -14.48
CA ARG A 62 16.80 4.49 -13.43
C ARG A 62 16.33 3.95 -12.08
N ALA A 63 15.07 4.21 -11.70
CA ALA A 63 14.47 3.61 -10.50
C ALA A 63 14.56 2.08 -10.54
N GLY A 64 14.17 1.49 -11.67
CA GLY A 64 14.22 0.04 -11.86
C GLY A 64 15.64 -0.53 -11.74
N LYS A 65 16.66 0.17 -12.27
CA LYS A 65 18.07 -0.26 -12.15
C LYS A 65 18.55 -0.21 -10.69
N ILE A 66 18.20 0.85 -9.95
CA ILE A 66 18.54 1.00 -8.53
C ILE A 66 17.86 -0.09 -7.71
N LEU A 67 16.54 -0.26 -7.87
CA LEU A 67 15.77 -1.29 -7.19
C LEU A 67 16.30 -2.70 -7.48
N ARG A 68 16.54 -3.03 -8.76
CA ARG A 68 17.09 -4.34 -9.14
C ARG A 68 18.43 -4.59 -8.50
N LYS A 69 19.33 -3.60 -8.50
CA LYS A 69 20.64 -3.70 -7.85
C LYS A 69 20.47 -3.95 -6.34
N SER A 70 19.69 -3.13 -5.65
CA SER A 70 19.47 -3.27 -4.21
C SER A 70 18.84 -4.61 -3.83
N LEU A 71 17.79 -5.04 -4.55
CA LEU A 71 17.08 -6.28 -4.28
C LEU A 71 17.91 -7.54 -4.61
N SER A 72 18.80 -7.46 -5.62
CA SER A 72 19.69 -8.58 -5.98
C SER A 72 20.69 -8.96 -4.90
N LEU A 73 20.98 -8.07 -3.94
CA LEU A 73 21.86 -8.35 -2.82
C LEU A 73 21.21 -9.32 -1.81
N GLY A 74 19.88 -9.31 -1.70
CA GLY A 74 19.15 -10.16 -0.76
C GLY A 74 19.69 -10.02 0.67
N ALA A 75 20.02 -11.14 1.29
CA ALA A 75 20.60 -11.21 2.63
C ALA A 75 22.14 -11.35 2.64
N SER A 76 22.82 -11.11 1.50
CA SER A 76 24.28 -11.28 1.41
C SER A 76 25.06 -10.12 2.04
N VAL A 77 24.41 -8.99 2.31
CA VAL A 77 24.99 -7.80 2.93
C VAL A 77 24.15 -7.33 4.12
N HIS A 78 24.71 -6.44 4.94
CA HIS A 78 23.95 -5.82 6.01
C HIS A 78 22.87 -4.88 5.45
N TRP A 79 21.69 -4.86 6.06
CA TRP A 79 20.52 -4.12 5.54
C TRP A 79 20.76 -2.61 5.42
N THR A 80 21.65 -2.03 6.24
CA THR A 80 22.01 -0.60 6.17
C THR A 80 22.70 -0.24 4.86
N GLU A 81 23.46 -1.18 4.26
CA GLU A 81 24.08 -0.97 2.95
C GLU A 81 23.02 -0.88 1.85
N VAL A 82 22.03 -1.77 1.90
CA VAL A 82 20.88 -1.76 0.98
C VAL A 82 20.08 -0.46 1.14
N LEU A 83 19.84 -0.04 2.38
CA LEU A 83 19.14 1.21 2.68
C LEU A 83 19.92 2.41 2.14
N LYS A 84 21.24 2.46 2.32
CA LYS A 84 22.09 3.53 1.79
C LYS A 84 22.02 3.61 0.25
N ILE A 85 21.98 2.47 -0.44
CA ILE A 85 21.83 2.46 -1.90
C ILE A 85 20.47 3.04 -2.33
N LEU A 86 19.41 2.76 -1.57
CA LEU A 86 18.04 3.18 -1.91
C LEU A 86 17.73 4.63 -1.49
N THR A 87 18.36 5.13 -0.43
CA THR A 87 17.94 6.37 0.23
C THR A 87 19.07 7.35 0.53
N GLY A 88 20.33 6.98 0.26
CA GLY A 88 21.51 7.77 0.62
C GLY A 88 21.85 7.80 2.12
N SER A 89 21.09 7.10 2.96
CA SER A 89 21.26 7.08 4.42
C SER A 89 21.30 5.66 4.95
N GLU A 90 22.09 5.43 6.00
CA GLU A 90 22.14 4.15 6.73
C GLU A 90 21.14 4.11 7.89
N LYS A 91 20.48 5.23 8.21
CA LYS A 91 19.54 5.35 9.32
C LYS A 91 18.09 5.28 8.82
N ILE A 92 17.24 4.62 9.60
CA ILE A 92 15.79 4.66 9.42
C ILE A 92 15.29 6.03 9.89
N SER A 93 14.48 6.70 9.06
CA SER A 93 13.87 8.01 9.36
C SER A 93 12.39 8.01 9.02
N ALA A 94 11.58 8.60 9.91
CA ALA A 94 10.15 8.85 9.68
C ALA A 94 9.87 10.19 8.98
N GLU A 95 10.88 11.02 8.74
CA GLU A 95 10.72 12.32 8.07
C GLU A 95 10.05 12.19 6.70
N PRO A 96 10.39 11.21 5.83
CA PRO A 96 9.73 11.05 4.54
C PRO A 96 8.24 10.74 4.67
N LEU A 97 7.84 9.98 5.70
CA LEU A 97 6.43 9.70 5.99
C LEU A 97 5.69 10.99 6.40
N LEU A 98 6.28 11.80 7.28
CA LEU A 98 5.72 13.07 7.70
C LEU A 98 5.63 14.08 6.54
N GLU A 99 6.66 14.13 5.69
CA GLU A 99 6.69 14.97 4.50
C GLU A 99 5.60 14.61 3.50
N TYR A 100 5.40 13.30 3.25
CA TYR A 100 4.34 12.81 2.36
C TYR A 100 2.95 13.30 2.82
N TYR A 101 2.66 13.17 4.12
CA TYR A 101 1.36 13.51 4.71
C TYR A 101 1.24 14.97 5.17
N LYS A 102 2.27 15.81 4.97
CA LYS A 102 2.28 17.20 5.46
C LYS A 102 1.00 17.98 5.13
N PRO A 103 0.46 18.00 3.89
CA PRO A 103 -0.76 18.75 3.60
C PRO A 103 -1.98 18.27 4.38
N LEU A 104 -2.07 16.95 4.63
CA LEU A 104 -3.14 16.37 5.43
C LEU A 104 -2.98 16.74 6.90
N ILE A 105 -1.76 16.70 7.43
CA ILE A 105 -1.45 17.11 8.81
C ILE A 105 -1.83 18.58 9.02
N ASP A 106 -1.41 19.46 8.10
CA ASP A 106 -1.70 20.89 8.17
C ASP A 106 -3.24 21.13 8.14
N TRP A 107 -3.96 20.42 7.27
CA TRP A 107 -5.44 20.49 7.21
C TRP A 107 -6.12 19.95 8.47
N LEU A 108 -5.65 18.83 9.01
CA LEU A 108 -6.18 18.23 10.24
C LEU A 108 -5.98 19.17 11.42
N GLN A 109 -4.78 19.77 11.56
CA GLN A 109 -4.49 20.75 12.60
C GLN A 109 -5.43 21.95 12.50
N HIS A 110 -5.57 22.54 11.31
CA HIS A 110 -6.50 23.65 11.10
C HIS A 110 -7.94 23.27 11.50
N THR A 111 -8.39 22.08 11.13
CA THR A 111 -9.75 21.59 11.42
C THR A 111 -9.95 21.36 12.92
N ILE A 112 -8.98 20.74 13.59
CA ILE A 112 -9.02 20.51 15.05
C ILE A 112 -9.12 21.85 15.79
N HIS A 113 -8.31 22.83 15.41
CA HIS A 113 -8.35 24.18 16.00
C HIS A 113 -9.66 24.91 15.70
N LYS A 114 -10.18 24.80 14.48
CA LYS A 114 -11.42 25.48 14.06
C LYS A 114 -12.66 24.98 14.80
N PHE A 115 -12.72 23.69 15.09
CA PHE A 115 -13.88 23.05 15.71
C PHE A 115 -13.67 22.67 17.19
N ASP A 116 -12.55 23.09 17.78
CA ASP A 116 -12.18 22.78 19.17
C ASP A 116 -12.32 21.28 19.51
N ILE A 117 -11.82 20.42 18.61
CA ILE A 117 -12.00 18.98 18.73
C ILE A 117 -11.15 18.45 19.89
N PRO A 118 -11.75 17.87 20.94
CA PRO A 118 -11.00 17.39 22.10
C PRO A 118 -10.18 16.14 21.76
N GLY A 119 -9.00 16.03 22.38
CA GLY A 119 -8.15 14.84 22.28
C GLY A 119 -8.75 13.61 22.98
N ILE A 120 -8.15 12.45 22.72
CA ILE A 120 -8.56 11.18 23.34
C ILE A 120 -7.98 11.11 24.76
N ARG A 121 -8.80 10.73 25.74
CA ARG A 121 -8.37 10.33 27.09
C ARG A 121 -8.26 8.81 27.16
N ALA A 122 -7.34 8.29 27.97
CA ALA A 122 -7.26 6.84 28.24
C ALA A 122 -8.64 6.30 28.67
N PRO A 123 -9.06 5.12 28.17
CA PRO A 123 -10.30 4.50 28.61
C PRO A 123 -10.28 4.30 30.13
N GLY A 124 -11.43 4.47 30.77
CA GLY A 124 -11.56 4.24 32.21
C GLY A 124 -11.19 2.82 32.60
N HIS A 125 -10.78 2.62 33.86
CA HIS A 125 -10.46 1.29 34.38
C HIS A 125 -11.76 0.48 34.56
N GLY A 126 -12.23 -0.17 33.49
CA GLY A 126 -13.29 -1.17 33.55
C GLY A 126 -12.79 -2.48 34.18
N ASP A 127 -13.72 -3.28 34.72
CA ASP A 127 -13.41 -4.59 35.29
C ASP A 127 -12.85 -5.55 34.21
N ARG A 128 -11.52 -5.75 34.24
CA ARG A 128 -10.75 -6.55 33.27
C ARG A 128 -11.24 -8.00 33.13
N HIS A 129 -12.05 -8.49 34.07
CA HIS A 129 -12.57 -9.86 34.05
C HIS A 129 -13.83 -10.04 33.19
N ARG A 130 -14.51 -8.96 32.77
CA ARG A 130 -15.78 -9.02 32.02
C ARG A 130 -15.72 -8.56 30.55
N MET A 131 -14.55 -8.14 30.08
CA MET A 131 -14.36 -7.66 28.72
C MET A 131 -13.69 -8.75 27.89
N PHE A 132 -14.49 -9.60 27.23
CA PHE A 132 -14.02 -10.60 26.27
C PHE A 132 -14.36 -10.14 24.85
N ASP A 133 -13.36 -9.61 24.14
CA ASP A 133 -13.53 -9.12 22.77
C ASP A 133 -12.83 -10.00 21.74
N ALA A 134 -12.22 -11.13 22.15
CA ALA A 134 -11.57 -12.04 21.21
C ALA A 134 -12.56 -12.62 20.18
N GLY A 135 -13.81 -12.84 20.58
CA GLY A 135 -14.91 -13.20 19.67
C GLY A 135 -15.37 -12.07 18.75
N ALA A 136 -14.97 -10.82 18.99
CA ALA A 136 -15.38 -9.67 18.18
C ALA A 136 -14.62 -9.57 16.84
N LYS A 137 -13.54 -10.35 16.66
CA LYS A 137 -12.89 -10.48 15.36
C LYS A 137 -13.52 -11.65 14.58
N PHE A 138 -14.44 -11.31 13.68
CA PHE A 138 -15.18 -12.25 12.82
C PHE A 138 -14.32 -13.42 12.28
N HIS A 139 -13.13 -13.14 11.73
CA HIS A 139 -12.27 -14.16 11.14
C HIS A 139 -11.72 -15.22 12.10
N VAL A 140 -11.72 -14.95 13.41
CA VAL A 140 -11.30 -15.91 14.45
C VAL A 140 -12.46 -16.77 14.90
N ALA A 141 -13.63 -16.15 15.12
CA ALA A 141 -14.83 -16.86 15.53
C ALA A 141 -15.37 -17.78 14.42
N ASP A 142 -15.25 -17.38 13.16
CA ASP A 142 -15.81 -18.08 12.00
C ASP A 142 -14.78 -18.97 11.28
N ASN A 143 -13.58 -19.16 11.84
CA ASN A 143 -12.46 -19.90 11.22
C ASN A 143 -12.25 -19.52 9.73
N THR A 144 -12.49 -18.26 9.40
CA THR A 144 -12.57 -17.82 8.02
C THR A 144 -11.17 -17.71 7.42
N PRO A 145 -10.80 -18.53 6.42
CA PRO A 145 -9.46 -18.50 5.88
C PRO A 145 -9.24 -17.21 5.05
N TYR A 146 -8.18 -16.47 5.38
CA TYR A 146 -7.82 -15.21 4.69
C TYR A 146 -7.46 -15.41 3.21
N VAL A 147 -7.20 -16.65 2.77
CA VAL A 147 -7.02 -17.03 1.35
C VAL A 147 -8.18 -16.56 0.46
N ARG A 148 -9.38 -16.41 1.02
CA ARG A 148 -10.54 -15.91 0.28
C ARG A 148 -10.34 -14.52 -0.30
N TYR A 149 -9.61 -13.64 0.39
CA TYR A 149 -9.35 -12.27 -0.10
C TYR A 149 -8.34 -12.26 -1.24
N PHE A 150 -7.32 -13.11 -1.15
CA PHE A 150 -6.36 -13.30 -2.22
C PHE A 150 -7.04 -13.87 -3.48
N LEU A 151 -7.86 -14.90 -3.30
CA LEU A 151 -8.63 -15.50 -4.39
C LEU A 151 -9.66 -14.51 -4.97
N ALA A 152 -10.34 -13.72 -4.11
CA ALA A 152 -11.29 -12.71 -4.56
C ALA A 152 -10.63 -11.67 -5.48
N SER A 153 -9.42 -11.21 -5.16
CA SER A 153 -8.69 -10.27 -6.03
C SER A 153 -8.34 -10.87 -7.39
N ILE A 154 -7.93 -12.14 -7.43
CA ILE A 154 -7.64 -12.86 -8.68
C ILE A 154 -8.91 -13.02 -9.50
N ILE A 155 -9.99 -13.51 -8.88
CA ILE A 155 -11.29 -13.70 -9.52
C ILE A 155 -11.85 -12.36 -10.01
N GLN A 156 -11.73 -11.29 -9.24
CA GLN A 156 -12.16 -9.94 -9.64
C GLN A 156 -11.46 -9.50 -10.91
N MET A 157 -10.14 -9.74 -11.04
CA MET A 157 -9.39 -9.40 -12.26
C MET A 157 -9.74 -10.32 -13.43
N GLN A 158 -10.02 -11.61 -13.18
CA GLN A 158 -10.49 -12.56 -14.20
C GLN A 158 -11.87 -12.18 -14.74
N ILE A 159 -12.82 -11.83 -13.86
CA ILE A 159 -14.15 -11.34 -14.22
C ILE A 159 -14.03 -10.05 -15.00
N PHE A 160 -13.24 -9.08 -14.52
CA PHE A 160 -13.05 -7.81 -15.22
C PHE A 160 -12.46 -8.02 -16.63
N LYS A 161 -11.46 -8.88 -16.77
CA LYS A 161 -10.90 -9.27 -18.08
C LYS A 161 -11.96 -9.89 -19.00
N GLY A 162 -12.79 -10.82 -18.49
CA GLY A 162 -13.86 -11.43 -19.27
C GLY A 162 -14.91 -10.41 -19.73
N LEU A 163 -15.34 -9.51 -18.84
CA LEU A 163 -16.28 -8.44 -19.19
C LEU A 163 -15.70 -7.51 -20.28
N CYS A 164 -14.41 -7.20 -20.18
CA CYS A 164 -13.69 -6.40 -21.18
C CYS A 164 -13.61 -7.07 -22.56
N GLN A 165 -13.39 -8.39 -22.63
CA GLN A 165 -13.40 -9.11 -23.91
C GLN A 165 -14.78 -9.01 -24.58
N MET A 166 -15.85 -9.06 -23.78
CA MET A 166 -17.22 -9.03 -24.29
C MET A 166 -17.69 -7.64 -24.73
N THR A 167 -17.13 -6.57 -24.16
CA THR A 167 -17.43 -5.21 -24.64
C THR A 167 -16.81 -4.93 -26.01
N ILE A 168 -15.74 -5.64 -26.38
CA ILE A 168 -15.01 -5.42 -27.64
C ILE A 168 -15.16 -6.55 -28.66
N PHE A 169 -16.02 -7.54 -28.40
CA PHE A 169 -16.18 -8.77 -29.20
C PHE A 169 -16.50 -8.54 -30.69
N ASP A 170 -17.02 -7.36 -31.05
CA ASP A 170 -17.25 -6.98 -32.46
C ASP A 170 -15.97 -6.51 -33.18
N ARG A 171 -14.87 -6.33 -32.45
CA ARG A 171 -13.57 -5.82 -32.94
C ARG A 171 -12.45 -6.85 -32.87
N VAL A 172 -12.60 -7.88 -32.04
CA VAL A 172 -11.54 -8.86 -31.71
C VAL A 172 -12.21 -10.21 -31.41
N ALA A 173 -11.63 -11.31 -31.89
CA ALA A 173 -12.17 -12.65 -31.65
C ALA A 173 -12.07 -13.05 -30.16
N PRO A 174 -12.98 -13.90 -29.62
CA PRO A 174 -13.01 -14.33 -28.21
C PRO A 174 -11.67 -14.81 -27.63
N GLU A 175 -10.85 -15.45 -28.47
CA GLU A 175 -9.60 -16.08 -28.08
C GLU A 175 -8.38 -15.18 -28.26
N GLU A 176 -8.55 -14.01 -28.87
CA GLU A 176 -7.46 -13.06 -29.07
C GLU A 176 -7.20 -12.21 -27.81
N PRO A 177 -5.93 -11.87 -27.55
CA PRO A 177 -5.59 -10.98 -26.44
C PRO A 177 -6.21 -9.60 -26.64
N LEU A 178 -6.61 -8.97 -25.52
CA LEU A 178 -7.17 -7.62 -25.55
C LEU A 178 -6.22 -6.67 -26.30
N PRO A 179 -6.72 -5.83 -27.21
CA PRO A 179 -5.90 -4.90 -28.00
C PRO A 179 -5.36 -3.73 -27.16
N MET A 180 -5.65 -3.76 -25.85
CA MET A 180 -5.26 -2.74 -24.89
C MET A 180 -4.98 -3.36 -23.51
N PRO A 181 -4.12 -2.73 -22.69
CA PRO A 181 -3.95 -3.12 -21.29
C PRO A 181 -5.28 -3.09 -20.53
N LEU A 182 -5.46 -4.04 -19.60
CA LEU A 182 -6.71 -4.22 -18.86
C LEU A 182 -7.16 -2.95 -18.10
N HIS A 183 -6.23 -2.16 -17.57
CA HIS A 183 -6.54 -0.90 -16.86
C HIS A 183 -7.15 0.20 -17.75
N ARG A 184 -7.09 0.06 -19.09
CA ARG A 184 -7.69 1.00 -20.04
C ARG A 184 -9.06 0.56 -20.54
N CYS A 185 -9.52 -0.61 -20.13
CA CYS A 185 -10.85 -1.07 -20.48
C CYS A 185 -11.90 -0.33 -19.65
N ASP A 186 -12.94 0.15 -20.32
CA ASP A 186 -14.14 0.70 -19.69
C ASP A 186 -15.34 -0.20 -19.97
N ILE A 187 -15.95 -0.72 -18.91
CA ILE A 187 -17.17 -1.56 -18.99
C ILE A 187 -18.43 -0.77 -18.62
N TYR A 188 -18.29 0.49 -18.21
CA TYR A 188 -19.39 1.32 -17.74
C TYR A 188 -20.40 1.56 -18.86
N GLY A 189 -21.68 1.38 -18.57
CA GLY A 189 -22.76 1.52 -19.56
C GLY A 189 -22.85 0.41 -20.62
N SER A 190 -21.97 -0.62 -20.58
CA SER A 190 -22.03 -1.73 -21.53
C SER A 190 -23.23 -2.65 -21.25
N LYS A 191 -24.23 -2.59 -22.13
CA LYS A 191 -25.40 -3.49 -22.10
C LYS A 191 -25.01 -4.96 -22.20
N ARG A 192 -23.92 -5.26 -22.92
CA ARG A 192 -23.40 -6.63 -23.09
C ARG A 192 -22.76 -7.15 -21.81
N ALA A 193 -21.88 -6.37 -21.18
CA ALA A 193 -21.31 -6.71 -19.88
C ALA A 193 -22.40 -6.88 -18.82
N GLY A 194 -23.39 -5.97 -18.82
CA GLY A 194 -24.55 -6.06 -17.92
C GLY A 194 -25.45 -7.27 -18.15
N LYS A 195 -25.50 -7.84 -19.37
CA LYS A 195 -26.28 -9.05 -19.68
C LYS A 195 -25.64 -10.32 -19.11
N ILE A 196 -24.32 -10.34 -18.95
CA ILE A 196 -23.56 -11.49 -18.41
C ILE A 196 -23.60 -11.52 -16.88
N LEU A 197 -23.75 -10.36 -16.25
CA LEU A 197 -23.83 -10.22 -14.78
C LEU A 197 -25.24 -10.42 -14.23
N ARG A 198 -26.22 -10.75 -15.07
CA ARG A 198 -27.60 -11.09 -14.69
C ARG A 198 -27.79 -12.60 -14.80
#